data_AF-A0A0F6YGV3-F1
#
_entry.id   AF-A0A0F6YGV3-F1
#
_cell.length_a   1.000
_cell.length_b   1.000
_cell.length_c   1.000
_cell.angle_alpha   90.00
_cell.angle_beta   90.00
_cell.angle_gamma   90.00
#
_symmetry.space_group_name_H-M   'P 1'
#
loop_
_entity.id
_entity.type
_entity.pdbx_description
1 polymer ?
#
loop_
_entity_poly.entity_id
_entity_poly.type
_entity_poly.pdbx_seq_one_letter_code
_entity_poly.pdbx_strand_id
1 'polypeptide(L)'
;MKERVFLGVAVAALFGGLAVWAMVARRDRPDAELVASVMARPPAPPIGEPIAGDDASAATERRALERAMLGGLPLVRIVERADVGVLGLVLAGRDALGAWERLHEGVGESGRWPLVLGDGWAVRAHENATRTTADTPEAIVRRARSLDLDGWIATRLASSRPREGDWPEEIPDPVPVRSRVVRDALDLPVPEVAVALVPTRDPAEVPAWLAFGNWAGCPEPAVHVAMLARWRERYGAEVVALGADVIELRIARPPTDRDASMALAREQIAYAPELLADGTRSIAQIAASRIGAPTWTLRWPRTSR
;
A
#
# COMPACT_ATOMS: atom_id res chain seq x y z
N MET A 1 -33.27 -34.02 24.02
CA MET A 1 -32.80 -34.05 22.62
C MET A 1 -32.33 -32.66 22.19
N LYS A 2 -31.24 -32.16 22.80
CA LYS A 2 -30.58 -30.88 22.46
C LYS A 2 -29.15 -30.95 22.98
N GLU A 3 -28.25 -31.62 22.26
CA GLU A 3 -26.82 -31.62 22.59
C GLU A 3 -25.96 -32.21 21.45
N ARG A 4 -26.03 -31.62 20.24
CA ARG A 4 -25.14 -32.05 19.13
C ARG A 4 -24.64 -30.94 18.19
N VAL A 5 -24.78 -29.65 18.54
CA VAL A 5 -24.40 -28.56 17.62
C VAL A 5 -23.04 -27.89 17.95
N PHE A 6 -22.43 -28.15 19.11
CA PHE A 6 -21.21 -27.43 19.51
C PHE A 6 -19.86 -28.05 19.07
N LEU A 7 -19.85 -29.21 18.40
CA LEU A 7 -18.60 -29.91 18.09
C LEU A 7 -17.96 -29.52 16.74
N GLY A 8 -18.65 -28.74 15.90
CA GLY A 8 -18.17 -28.35 14.57
C GLY A 8 -17.25 -27.11 14.52
N VAL A 9 -17.33 -26.22 15.51
CA VAL A 9 -16.57 -24.95 15.52
C VAL A 9 -15.21 -25.11 16.20
N ALA A 10 -15.04 -26.09 17.10
CA ALA A 10 -13.80 -26.28 17.85
C ALA A 10 -12.66 -26.93 17.03
N VAL A 11 -12.97 -27.60 15.91
CA VAL A 11 -11.94 -28.31 15.11
C VAL A 11 -11.22 -27.38 14.13
N ALA A 12 -11.88 -26.34 13.61
CA ALA A 12 -11.25 -25.38 12.70
C ALA A 12 -10.20 -24.48 13.39
N ALA A 13 -10.37 -24.18 14.68
CA ALA A 13 -9.43 -23.38 15.46
C ALA A 13 -8.12 -24.13 15.80
N LEU A 14 -8.17 -25.47 15.92
CA LEU A 14 -7.01 -26.28 16.26
C LEU A 14 -6.07 -26.53 15.06
N PHE A 15 -6.61 -26.60 13.85
CA PHE A 15 -5.78 -26.77 12.63
C PHE A 15 -5.12 -25.47 12.16
N GLY A 16 -5.74 -24.30 12.41
CA GLY A 16 -5.10 -23.01 12.17
C GLY A 16 -3.86 -22.80 13.06
N GLY A 17 -3.96 -23.19 14.34
CA GLY A 17 -2.84 -23.13 15.27
C GLY A 17 -1.68 -24.07 14.90
N LEU A 18 -1.97 -25.30 14.49
CA LEU A 18 -0.93 -26.28 14.11
C LEU A 18 -0.23 -25.95 12.79
N ALA A 19 -0.95 -25.39 11.81
CA ALA A 19 -0.36 -24.98 10.53
C ALA A 19 0.60 -23.79 10.70
N VAL A 20 0.25 -22.83 11.58
CA VAL A 20 1.15 -21.75 12.00
C VAL A 20 2.36 -22.33 12.75
N TRP A 21 2.15 -23.30 13.65
CA TRP A 21 3.23 -23.90 14.44
C TRP A 21 4.23 -24.71 13.60
N ALA A 22 3.75 -25.45 12.59
CA ALA A 22 4.61 -26.26 11.71
C ALA A 22 5.39 -25.43 10.68
N MET A 23 4.90 -24.24 10.30
CA MET A 23 5.54 -23.37 9.30
C MET A 23 6.62 -22.44 9.87
N VAL A 24 6.61 -22.22 11.20
CA VAL A 24 7.58 -21.40 11.97
C VAL A 24 8.91 -22.15 12.26
N ALA A 25 9.09 -23.37 11.76
CA ALA A 25 10.26 -24.21 12.02
C ALA A 25 11.52 -23.88 11.17
N ARG A 26 11.82 -22.60 10.90
CA ARG A 26 13.09 -22.17 10.28
C ARG A 26 13.77 -21.08 11.12
N ARG A 27 14.93 -21.44 11.69
CA ARG A 27 16.04 -20.73 12.35
C ARG A 27 15.89 -19.38 13.10
N ASP A 28 14.84 -18.59 12.91
CA ASP A 28 14.53 -17.41 13.72
C ASP A 28 13.08 -17.52 14.20
N ARG A 29 12.88 -18.01 15.44
CA ARG A 29 11.54 -18.01 16.02
C ARG A 29 11.13 -16.56 16.26
N PRO A 30 9.97 -16.10 15.76
CA PRO A 30 9.47 -14.78 16.09
C PRO A 30 9.28 -14.69 17.61
N ASP A 31 9.53 -13.50 18.15
CA ASP A 31 9.37 -13.22 19.57
C ASP A 31 7.98 -13.69 20.05
N ALA A 32 7.93 -14.42 21.17
CA ALA A 32 6.68 -14.92 21.73
C ALA A 32 5.71 -13.77 22.04
N GLU A 33 6.23 -12.59 22.41
CA GLU A 33 5.42 -11.39 22.63
C GLU A 33 4.80 -10.87 21.33
N LEU A 34 5.56 -10.88 20.23
CA LEU A 34 5.06 -10.51 18.90
C LEU A 34 3.97 -11.48 18.43
N VAL A 35 4.18 -12.79 18.60
CA VAL A 35 3.18 -13.81 18.25
C VAL A 35 1.92 -13.60 19.08
N ALA A 36 2.03 -13.43 20.39
CA ALA A 36 0.89 -13.17 21.26
C ALA A 36 0.14 -11.89 20.86
N SER A 37 0.86 -10.81 20.54
CA SER A 37 0.28 -9.55 20.06
C SER A 37 -0.51 -9.73 18.77
N VAL A 38 0.04 -10.45 17.79
CA VAL A 38 -0.64 -10.71 16.51
C VAL A 38 -1.89 -11.56 16.72
N MET A 39 -1.81 -12.61 17.54
CA MET A 39 -2.94 -13.51 17.82
C MET A 39 -4.03 -12.86 18.67
N ALA A 40 -3.69 -11.84 19.46
CA ALA A 40 -4.65 -11.09 20.27
C ALA A 40 -5.39 -9.99 19.50
N ARG A 41 -4.99 -9.68 18.26
CA ARG A 41 -5.68 -8.65 17.47
C ARG A 41 -7.10 -9.09 17.15
N PRO A 42 -8.09 -8.19 17.29
CA PRO A 42 -9.45 -8.49 16.84
C PRO A 42 -9.44 -8.83 15.35
N PRO A 43 -10.36 -9.69 14.88
CA PRO A 43 -10.48 -9.99 13.47
C PRO A 43 -10.64 -8.70 12.66
N ALA A 44 -10.07 -8.68 11.46
CA ALA A 44 -10.26 -7.56 10.55
C ALA A 44 -11.77 -7.36 10.29
N PRO A 45 -12.24 -6.10 10.19
CA PRO A 45 -13.61 -5.85 9.76
C PRO A 45 -13.82 -6.40 8.34
N PRO A 46 -15.08 -6.66 7.94
CA PRO A 46 -15.40 -7.05 6.56
C PRO A 46 -14.86 -6.02 5.56
N ILE A 47 -14.43 -6.51 4.40
CA ILE A 47 -13.92 -5.69 3.31
C ILE A 47 -15.05 -5.37 2.34
N GLY A 48 -15.45 -4.09 2.30
CA GLY A 48 -16.38 -3.55 1.31
C GLY A 48 -17.79 -4.14 1.36
N GLU A 49 -18.63 -3.66 0.44
CA GLU A 49 -20.03 -4.08 0.28
C GLU A 49 -20.23 -4.82 -1.05
N PRO A 50 -20.88 -5.99 -1.10
CA PRO A 50 -21.11 -6.70 -2.35
C PRO A 50 -21.89 -5.89 -3.39
N ILE A 51 -21.44 -5.93 -4.66
CA ILE A 51 -22.14 -5.33 -5.80
C ILE A 51 -22.98 -6.40 -6.51
N ALA A 52 -24.26 -6.10 -6.74
CA ALA A 52 -25.17 -6.97 -7.47
C ALA A 52 -24.66 -7.29 -8.88
N GLY A 53 -24.84 -8.54 -9.32
CA GLY A 53 -24.31 -9.06 -10.59
C GLY A 53 -24.73 -8.25 -11.82
N ASP A 54 -25.94 -7.69 -11.77
CA ASP A 54 -26.61 -6.91 -12.82
C ASP A 54 -26.42 -5.38 -12.68
N ASP A 55 -25.66 -4.91 -11.68
CA ASP A 55 -25.38 -3.49 -11.51
C ASP A 55 -24.59 -2.94 -12.71
N ALA A 56 -25.27 -2.13 -13.52
CA ALA A 56 -24.70 -1.54 -14.73
C ALA A 56 -23.54 -0.58 -14.45
N SER A 57 -23.46 0.01 -13.25
CA SER A 57 -22.37 0.92 -12.87
C SER A 57 -21.02 0.19 -12.79
N ALA A 58 -21.03 -1.13 -12.59
CA ALA A 58 -19.85 -1.98 -12.47
C ALA A 58 -19.38 -2.60 -13.80
N ALA A 59 -19.99 -2.26 -14.94
CA ALA A 59 -19.73 -2.92 -16.21
C ALA A 59 -18.27 -2.80 -16.68
N THR A 60 -17.61 -1.68 -16.37
CA THR A 60 -16.20 -1.44 -16.73
C THR A 60 -15.27 -2.33 -15.93
N GLU A 61 -15.52 -2.43 -14.63
CA GLU A 61 -14.76 -3.23 -13.68
C GLU A 61 -14.93 -4.71 -14.01
N ARG A 62 -16.16 -5.19 -14.25
CA ARG A 62 -16.41 -6.57 -14.68
C ARG A 62 -15.64 -6.93 -15.96
N ARG A 63 -15.64 -6.07 -16.98
CA ARG A 63 -14.85 -6.29 -18.20
C ARG A 63 -13.34 -6.31 -17.95
N ALA A 64 -12.84 -5.50 -17.01
CA ALA A 64 -11.43 -5.54 -16.62
C ALA A 64 -11.09 -6.86 -15.92
N LEU A 65 -11.96 -7.33 -15.02
CA LEU A 65 -11.80 -8.59 -14.31
C LEU A 65 -11.82 -9.80 -15.25
N GLU A 66 -12.77 -9.87 -16.19
CA GLU A 66 -12.85 -10.96 -17.17
C GLU A 66 -11.54 -11.11 -17.97
N ARG A 67 -11.00 -9.99 -18.47
CA ARG A 67 -9.75 -9.99 -19.22
C ARG A 67 -8.55 -10.42 -18.37
N ALA A 68 -8.55 -10.05 -17.09
CA ALA A 68 -7.53 -10.49 -16.14
C ALA A 68 -7.71 -11.93 -15.63
N MET A 69 -8.69 -12.68 -16.15
CA MET A 69 -9.06 -14.03 -15.69
C MET A 69 -9.53 -14.07 -14.23
N LEU A 70 -10.20 -13.00 -13.79
CA LEU A 70 -10.72 -12.78 -12.43
C LEU A 70 -12.26 -12.60 -12.40
N GLY A 71 -12.95 -12.80 -13.52
CA GLY A 71 -14.39 -12.51 -13.66
C GLY A 71 -15.32 -13.32 -12.74
N GLY A 72 -14.88 -14.49 -12.27
CA GLY A 72 -15.64 -15.33 -11.33
C GLY A 72 -15.59 -14.87 -9.87
N LEU A 73 -14.80 -13.83 -9.55
CA LEU A 73 -14.68 -13.33 -8.18
C LEU A 73 -15.77 -12.28 -7.88
N PRO A 74 -16.30 -12.27 -6.64
CA PRO A 74 -17.29 -11.27 -6.25
C PRO A 74 -16.67 -9.88 -6.27
N LEU A 75 -17.40 -8.94 -6.87
CA LEU A 75 -17.05 -7.53 -6.88
C LEU A 75 -17.65 -6.85 -5.65
N VAL A 76 -16.86 -6.02 -4.99
CA VAL A 76 -17.27 -5.24 -3.82
C VAL A 76 -17.03 -3.75 -4.05
N ARG A 77 -17.85 -2.89 -3.43
CA ARG A 77 -17.57 -1.47 -3.26
C ARG A 77 -16.59 -1.31 -2.11
N ILE A 78 -15.42 -0.75 -2.38
CA ILE A 78 -14.34 -0.58 -1.41
C ILE A 78 -14.46 0.76 -0.69
N VAL A 79 -14.64 1.84 -1.45
CA VAL A 79 -14.93 3.18 -0.92
C VAL A 79 -15.88 3.89 -1.85
N GLU A 80 -16.54 4.92 -1.34
CA GLU A 80 -17.24 5.90 -2.16
C GLU A 80 -16.51 7.24 -2.10
N ARG A 81 -16.34 7.88 -3.25
CA ARG A 81 -15.60 9.13 -3.38
C ARG A 81 -16.22 10.02 -4.44
N ALA A 82 -16.69 11.20 -4.06
CA ALA A 82 -17.33 12.16 -4.97
C ALA A 82 -18.44 11.50 -5.83
N ASP A 83 -19.34 10.77 -5.17
CA ASP A 83 -20.44 9.99 -5.78
C ASP A 83 -19.99 8.88 -6.75
N VAL A 84 -18.70 8.53 -6.76
CA VAL A 84 -18.14 7.42 -7.53
C VAL A 84 -17.74 6.29 -6.58
N GLY A 85 -18.31 5.11 -6.80
CA GLY A 85 -17.90 3.89 -6.12
C GLY A 85 -16.57 3.37 -6.67
N VAL A 86 -15.54 3.33 -5.83
CA VAL A 86 -14.31 2.60 -6.15
C VAL A 86 -14.57 1.13 -5.86
N LEU A 87 -14.65 0.31 -6.91
CA LEU A 87 -14.95 -1.11 -6.78
C LEU A 87 -13.65 -1.92 -6.73
N GLY A 88 -13.74 -3.18 -6.33
CA GLY A 88 -12.58 -4.06 -6.25
C GLY A 88 -12.94 -5.50 -5.94
N LEU A 89 -11.90 -6.28 -5.67
CA LEU A 89 -11.98 -7.69 -5.30
C LEU A 89 -11.48 -7.90 -3.88
N VAL A 90 -11.98 -8.97 -3.26
CA VAL A 90 -11.40 -9.55 -2.05
C VAL A 90 -10.78 -10.90 -2.40
N LEU A 91 -9.51 -11.08 -2.07
CA LEU A 91 -8.79 -12.34 -2.34
C LEU A 91 -7.68 -12.56 -1.30
N ALA A 92 -7.06 -13.74 -1.32
CA ALA A 92 -5.96 -14.04 -0.43
C ALA A 92 -4.74 -13.15 -0.72
N GLY A 93 -4.05 -12.69 0.33
CA GLY A 93 -2.88 -11.81 0.20
C GLY A 93 -1.77 -12.39 -0.68
N ARG A 94 -1.62 -13.72 -0.68
CA ARG A 94 -0.67 -14.43 -1.55
C ARG A 94 -0.95 -14.28 -3.05
N ASP A 95 -2.20 -14.02 -3.43
CA ASP A 95 -2.66 -13.95 -4.83
C ASP A 95 -2.78 -12.49 -5.31
N ALA A 96 -2.65 -11.52 -4.41
CA ALA A 96 -2.95 -10.11 -4.64
C ALA A 96 -2.01 -9.42 -5.65
N LEU A 97 -0.70 -9.67 -5.57
CA LEU A 97 0.25 -9.07 -6.50
C LEU A 97 0.09 -9.64 -7.92
N GLY A 98 -0.18 -10.94 -8.06
CA GLY A 98 -0.48 -11.54 -9.37
C GLY A 98 -1.82 -11.08 -9.95
N ALA A 99 -2.82 -10.77 -9.11
CA ALA A 99 -4.03 -10.10 -9.56
C ALA A 99 -3.75 -8.66 -10.02
N TRP A 100 -2.94 -7.92 -9.25
CA TRP A 100 -2.52 -6.56 -9.61
C TRP A 100 -1.83 -6.51 -10.97
N GLU A 101 -0.87 -7.40 -11.24
CA GLU A 101 -0.13 -7.46 -12.51
C GLU A 101 -1.07 -7.66 -13.71
N ARG A 102 -1.95 -8.66 -13.64
CA ARG A 102 -2.92 -8.94 -14.72
C ARG A 102 -3.90 -7.80 -14.97
N LEU A 103 -4.31 -7.09 -13.91
CA LEU A 103 -5.19 -5.92 -14.04
C LEU A 103 -4.44 -4.70 -14.57
N HIS A 104 -3.15 -4.57 -14.23
CA HIS A 104 -2.29 -3.44 -14.64
C HIS A 104 -2.12 -3.41 -16.17
N GLU A 105 -1.99 -4.58 -16.80
CA GLU A 105 -1.95 -4.71 -18.27
C GLU A 105 -3.21 -4.14 -18.95
N GLY A 106 -4.35 -4.15 -18.27
CA GLY A 106 -5.64 -3.67 -18.79
C GLY A 106 -5.96 -2.20 -18.53
N VAL A 107 -5.10 -1.45 -17.83
CA VAL A 107 -5.36 -0.07 -17.37
C VAL A 107 -5.68 0.88 -18.53
N GLY A 108 -4.97 0.76 -19.66
CA GLY A 108 -5.17 1.64 -20.82
C GLY A 108 -6.62 1.64 -21.30
N GLU A 109 -7.22 0.45 -21.37
CA GLU A 109 -8.59 0.24 -21.82
C GLU A 109 -9.62 0.47 -20.71
N SER A 110 -9.38 -0.04 -19.50
CA SER A 110 -10.34 0.06 -18.39
C SER A 110 -10.44 1.48 -17.83
N GLY A 111 -9.35 2.25 -17.90
CA GLY A 111 -9.22 3.48 -17.14
C GLY A 111 -9.28 3.24 -15.62
N ARG A 112 -8.88 2.05 -15.18
CA ARG A 112 -8.88 1.62 -13.78
C ARG A 112 -7.51 1.19 -13.34
N TRP A 113 -6.92 1.93 -12.41
CA TRP A 113 -5.65 1.58 -11.80
C TRP A 113 -5.86 0.52 -10.72
N PRO A 114 -5.27 -0.68 -10.83
CA PRO A 114 -5.34 -1.67 -9.76
C PRO A 114 -4.50 -1.21 -8.56
N LEU A 115 -4.98 -1.48 -7.36
CA LEU A 115 -4.29 -1.09 -6.13
C LEU A 115 -4.55 -2.07 -5.01
N VAL A 116 -3.50 -2.61 -4.42
CA VAL A 116 -3.60 -3.47 -3.23
C VAL A 116 -3.75 -2.59 -1.98
N LEU A 117 -4.85 -2.74 -1.25
CA LEU A 117 -5.12 -1.93 -0.06
C LEU A 117 -4.78 -2.63 1.27
N GLY A 118 -4.70 -3.96 1.26
CA GLY A 118 -4.49 -4.76 2.47
C GLY A 118 -5.79 -5.24 3.09
N ASP A 119 -5.77 -5.52 4.39
CA ASP A 119 -6.90 -6.08 5.15
C ASP A 119 -8.05 -5.07 5.36
N GLY A 120 -9.12 -5.53 6.02
CA GLY A 120 -10.26 -4.67 6.36
C GLY A 120 -9.92 -3.47 7.24
N TRP A 121 -8.86 -3.53 8.05
CA TRP A 121 -8.44 -2.37 8.84
C TRP A 121 -7.88 -1.27 7.94
N ALA A 122 -7.08 -1.65 6.93
CA ALA A 122 -6.56 -0.71 5.95
C ALA A 122 -7.68 -0.13 5.07
N VAL A 123 -8.62 -0.95 4.59
CA VAL A 123 -9.79 -0.49 3.83
C VAL A 123 -10.60 0.52 4.65
N ARG A 124 -10.90 0.21 5.91
CA ARG A 124 -11.63 1.11 6.81
C ARG A 124 -10.87 2.41 7.09
N ALA A 125 -9.54 2.42 7.05
CA ALA A 125 -8.76 3.65 7.16
C ALA A 125 -9.03 4.57 5.96
N HIS A 126 -9.01 4.00 4.74
CA HIS A 126 -9.31 4.74 3.52
C HIS A 126 -10.77 5.20 3.47
N GLU A 127 -11.75 4.35 3.83
CA GLU A 127 -13.18 4.74 3.92
C GLU A 127 -13.38 5.94 4.86
N ASN A 128 -12.69 5.96 6.00
CA ASN A 128 -12.77 7.07 6.93
C ASN A 128 -12.18 8.34 6.31
N ALA A 129 -11.01 8.24 5.67
CA ALA A 129 -10.34 9.38 5.03
C ALA A 129 -11.17 9.97 3.89
N THR A 130 -11.74 9.12 3.03
CA THR A 130 -12.56 9.57 1.89
C THR A 130 -13.86 10.25 2.34
N ARG A 131 -14.47 9.77 3.44
CA ARG A 131 -15.68 10.34 4.02
C ARG A 131 -15.45 11.68 4.72
N THR A 132 -14.29 11.88 5.34
CA THR A 132 -14.00 13.12 6.09
C THR A 132 -13.32 14.20 5.25
N THR A 133 -12.82 13.86 4.06
CA THR A 133 -12.14 14.83 3.18
C THR A 133 -13.14 15.47 2.22
N ALA A 134 -13.33 16.79 2.33
CA ALA A 134 -14.29 17.55 1.51
C ALA A 134 -13.85 17.73 0.05
N ASP A 135 -12.56 17.90 -0.22
CA ASP A 135 -12.06 18.11 -1.59
C ASP A 135 -12.33 16.88 -2.46
N THR A 136 -12.71 17.07 -3.73
CA THR A 136 -12.81 15.95 -4.69
C THR A 136 -11.43 15.48 -5.16
N PRO A 137 -11.30 14.27 -5.74
CA PRO A 137 -10.04 13.83 -6.35
C PRO A 137 -9.47 14.84 -7.35
N GLU A 138 -10.31 15.45 -8.19
CA GLU A 138 -9.92 16.43 -9.20
C GLU A 138 -9.40 17.73 -8.57
N ALA A 139 -10.01 18.17 -7.45
CA ALA A 139 -9.55 19.34 -6.71
C ALA A 139 -8.17 19.09 -6.08
N ILE A 140 -7.95 17.90 -5.50
CA ILE A 140 -6.66 17.48 -4.96
C ILE A 140 -5.60 17.43 -6.06
N VAL A 141 -5.90 16.82 -7.21
CA VAL A 141 -4.98 16.74 -8.35
C VAL A 141 -4.65 18.14 -8.90
N ARG A 142 -5.63 19.05 -8.97
CA ARG A 142 -5.40 20.43 -9.38
C ARG A 142 -4.46 21.15 -8.43
N ARG A 143 -4.65 20.98 -7.12
CA ARG A 143 -3.81 21.57 -6.07
C ARG A 143 -2.38 21.03 -6.10
N ALA A 144 -2.22 19.74 -6.38
CA ALA A 144 -0.91 19.10 -6.54
C ALA A 144 -0.08 19.75 -7.66
N ARG A 145 -0.72 20.15 -8.77
CA ARG A 145 -0.04 20.81 -9.91
C ARG A 145 0.44 22.22 -9.61
N SER A 146 -0.15 22.90 -8.62
CA SER A 146 0.22 24.24 -8.18
C SER A 146 1.14 24.27 -6.96
N LEU A 147 1.52 23.10 -6.43
CA LEU A 147 2.32 22.99 -5.22
C LEU A 147 3.78 23.40 -5.52
N ASP A 148 4.33 24.30 -4.70
CA ASP A 148 5.79 24.50 -4.62
C ASP A 148 6.42 23.28 -3.92
N LEU A 149 6.63 22.22 -4.70
CA LEU A 149 7.10 20.95 -4.17
C LEU A 149 8.56 21.04 -3.69
N ASP A 150 9.41 21.79 -4.38
CA ASP A 150 10.81 21.97 -3.97
C ASP A 150 10.91 22.78 -2.67
N GLY A 151 10.11 23.84 -2.52
CA GLY A 151 9.99 24.59 -1.26
C GLY A 151 9.44 23.74 -0.11
N TRP A 152 8.47 22.87 -0.40
CA TRP A 152 7.93 21.91 0.56
C TRP A 152 9.01 20.91 1.04
N ILE A 153 9.75 20.31 0.10
CA ILE A 153 10.87 19.40 0.41
C ILE A 153 11.95 20.11 1.23
N ALA A 154 12.34 21.32 0.82
CA ALA A 154 13.38 22.10 1.50
C ALA A 154 13.00 22.41 2.96
N THR A 155 11.74 22.81 3.19
CA THR A 155 11.22 23.10 4.54
C THR A 155 11.23 21.85 5.43
N ARG A 156 10.84 20.69 4.88
CA ARG A 156 10.86 19.41 5.59
C ARG A 156 12.27 18.99 5.97
N LEU A 157 13.23 19.11 5.05
CA LEU A 157 14.65 18.78 5.32
C LEU A 157 15.31 19.75 6.31
N ALA A 158 15.00 21.04 6.23
CA ALA A 158 15.49 22.04 7.18
C ALA A 158 14.99 21.78 8.62
N SER A 159 13.78 21.21 8.73
CA SER A 159 13.15 20.88 10.01
C SER A 159 13.71 19.59 10.61
N SER A 160 13.89 18.53 9.81
CA SER A 160 14.37 17.23 10.30
C SER A 160 15.89 17.12 10.39
N ARG A 161 16.64 17.92 9.62
CA ARG A 161 18.11 17.98 9.56
C ARG A 161 18.76 16.58 9.54
N PRO A 162 18.40 15.73 8.56
CA PRO A 162 18.88 14.36 8.52
C PRO A 162 20.41 14.35 8.32
N ARG A 163 21.10 13.46 9.04
CA ARG A 163 22.55 13.28 8.89
C ARG A 163 22.84 12.73 7.50
N GLU A 164 23.75 13.37 6.77
CA GLU A 164 24.19 12.88 5.46
C GLU A 164 24.86 11.50 5.58
N GLY A 165 25.84 11.41 6.49
CA GLY A 165 26.58 10.19 6.79
C GLY A 165 27.48 9.72 5.64
N ASP A 166 28.25 8.68 5.90
CA ASP A 166 29.20 8.16 4.94
C ASP A 166 28.54 7.21 3.96
N TRP A 167 29.03 7.23 2.73
CA TRP A 167 28.63 6.27 1.71
C TRP A 167 29.13 4.89 2.11
N PRO A 168 28.29 3.84 2.10
CA PRO A 168 28.72 2.51 2.53
C PRO A 168 29.78 1.95 1.58
N GLU A 169 30.71 1.17 2.13
CA GLU A 169 31.76 0.48 1.35
C GLU A 169 31.17 -0.53 0.38
N GLU A 170 30.09 -1.19 0.77
CA GLU A 170 29.35 -2.16 -0.03
C GLU A 170 27.93 -1.65 -0.30
N ILE A 171 27.53 -1.69 -1.57
CA ILE A 171 26.15 -1.38 -1.96
C ILE A 171 25.32 -2.64 -1.78
N PRO A 172 24.25 -2.60 -0.98
CA PRO A 172 23.38 -3.76 -0.83
C PRO A 172 22.78 -4.17 -2.18
N ASP A 173 22.75 -5.47 -2.46
CA ASP A 173 22.02 -5.99 -3.61
C ASP A 173 20.53 -5.58 -3.51
N PRO A 174 19.90 -5.25 -4.65
CA PRO A 174 18.46 -4.99 -4.68
C PRO A 174 17.69 -6.18 -4.12
N VAL A 175 16.96 -5.94 -3.02
CA VAL A 175 16.15 -6.98 -2.39
C VAL A 175 14.90 -7.23 -3.23
N PRO A 176 14.51 -8.49 -3.48
CA PRO A 176 13.26 -8.81 -4.17
C PRO A 176 12.05 -8.23 -3.45
N VAL A 177 11.01 -7.92 -4.22
CA VAL A 177 9.76 -7.33 -3.73
C VAL A 177 9.16 -8.17 -2.61
N ARG A 178 8.98 -7.57 -1.43
CA ARG A 178 8.16 -8.10 -0.35
C ARG A 178 7.15 -7.05 0.07
N SER A 179 5.92 -7.19 -0.44
CA SER A 179 4.83 -6.31 -0.04
C SER A 179 4.48 -6.55 1.44
N ARG A 180 4.54 -5.48 2.22
CA ARG A 180 4.11 -5.39 3.62
C ARG A 180 2.59 -5.24 3.74
N VAL A 181 1.92 -4.87 2.66
CA VAL A 181 0.46 -4.68 2.65
C VAL A 181 -0.27 -6.03 2.60
N VAL A 182 0.36 -7.07 2.05
CA VAL A 182 -0.22 -8.42 1.90
C VAL A 182 0.33 -9.43 2.91
N ARG A 183 1.18 -8.98 3.84
CA ARG A 183 1.79 -9.79 4.89
C ARG A 183 1.58 -9.17 6.26
N ASP A 184 1.38 -10.00 7.27
CA ASP A 184 1.25 -9.57 8.65
C ASP A 184 2.63 -9.32 9.31
N ALA A 185 2.62 -9.03 10.60
CA ALA A 185 3.84 -8.77 11.36
C ALA A 185 4.72 -10.02 11.57
N LEU A 186 4.20 -11.23 11.30
CA LEU A 186 4.94 -12.49 11.29
C LEU A 186 5.42 -12.89 9.88
N ASP A 187 5.32 -11.97 8.90
CA ASP A 187 5.64 -12.21 7.48
C ASP A 187 4.74 -13.27 6.83
N LEU A 188 3.59 -13.61 7.44
CA LEU A 188 2.62 -14.54 6.90
C LEU A 188 1.65 -13.82 5.96
N PRO A 189 1.18 -14.46 4.88
CA PRO A 189 0.17 -13.88 4.01
C PRO A 189 -1.10 -13.51 4.77
N VAL A 190 -1.58 -12.29 4.57
CA VAL A 190 -2.88 -11.85 5.10
C VAL A 190 -3.99 -12.70 4.44
N PRO A 191 -4.93 -13.27 5.21
CA PRO A 191 -5.95 -14.17 4.68
C PRO A 191 -6.85 -13.55 3.61
N GLU A 192 -7.22 -12.29 3.78
CA GLU A 192 -8.08 -11.54 2.85
C GLU A 192 -7.54 -10.11 2.71
N VAL A 193 -7.37 -9.67 1.47
CA VAL A 193 -6.99 -8.31 1.12
C VAL A 193 -7.88 -7.76 0.00
N ALA A 194 -8.05 -6.45 -0.01
CA ALA A 194 -8.69 -5.73 -1.10
C ALA A 194 -7.70 -5.43 -2.23
N VAL A 195 -8.14 -5.66 -3.48
CA VAL A 195 -7.53 -5.08 -4.69
C VAL A 195 -8.56 -4.17 -5.35
N ALA A 196 -8.39 -2.87 -5.19
CA ALA A 196 -9.27 -1.84 -5.73
C ALA A 196 -8.96 -1.52 -7.20
N LEU A 197 -9.98 -1.12 -7.95
CA LEU A 197 -9.93 -0.62 -9.31
C LEU A 197 -10.22 0.89 -9.29
N VAL A 198 -9.17 1.67 -9.05
CA VAL A 198 -9.27 3.12 -8.84
C VAL A 198 -9.57 3.83 -10.17
N PRO A 199 -10.56 4.75 -10.26
CA PRO A 199 -10.98 5.42 -11.49
C PRO A 199 -9.98 6.43 -12.10
N THR A 200 -8.73 6.03 -12.31
CA THR A 200 -7.71 6.81 -13.01
C THR A 200 -6.81 5.90 -13.85
N ARG A 201 -6.19 6.47 -14.88
CA ARG A 201 -5.08 5.85 -15.63
C ARG A 201 -3.72 6.23 -15.06
N ASP A 202 -3.67 7.29 -14.25
CA ASP A 202 -2.44 7.84 -13.74
C ASP A 202 -2.20 7.31 -12.30
N PRO A 203 -1.14 6.51 -12.07
CA PRO A 203 -0.82 6.01 -10.72
C PRO A 203 -0.60 7.12 -9.70
N ALA A 204 -0.16 8.31 -10.13
CA ALA A 204 0.09 9.42 -9.21
C ALA A 204 -1.20 10.02 -8.64
N GLU A 205 -2.36 9.84 -9.31
CA GLU A 205 -3.63 10.39 -8.85
C GLU A 205 -4.32 9.50 -7.80
N VAL A 206 -3.86 8.26 -7.63
CA VAL A 206 -4.45 7.28 -6.70
C VAL A 206 -4.63 7.82 -5.26
N PRO A 207 -3.65 8.51 -4.63
CA PRO A 207 -3.85 9.07 -3.29
C PRO A 207 -5.00 10.07 -3.18
N ALA A 208 -5.37 10.75 -4.27
CA ALA A 208 -6.49 11.69 -4.28
C ALA A 208 -7.85 10.97 -4.18
N TRP A 209 -7.96 9.80 -4.82
CA TRP A 209 -9.15 8.95 -4.78
C TRP A 209 -9.39 8.33 -3.39
N LEU A 210 -8.32 8.03 -2.67
CA LEU A 210 -8.38 7.44 -1.33
C LEU A 210 -8.24 8.47 -0.20
N ALA A 211 -8.08 9.75 -0.56
CA ALA A 211 -7.80 10.83 0.38
C ALA A 211 -6.66 10.48 1.36
N PHE A 212 -5.64 9.77 0.87
CA PHE A 212 -4.55 9.28 1.71
C PHE A 212 -3.66 10.44 2.17
N GLY A 213 -3.51 10.59 3.48
CA GLY A 213 -2.65 11.58 4.11
C GLY A 213 -3.32 12.39 5.22
N ASN A 214 -2.61 13.42 5.69
CA ASN A 214 -3.07 14.41 6.68
C ASN A 214 -3.17 13.91 8.14
N TRP A 215 -2.21 13.08 8.57
CA TRP A 215 -2.04 12.69 9.99
C TRP A 215 -0.55 12.56 10.35
N ALA A 216 -0.19 12.72 11.62
CA ALA A 216 1.12 12.36 12.21
C ALA A 216 2.35 12.39 11.26
N GLY A 217 2.61 13.53 10.61
CA GLY A 217 3.76 13.70 9.71
C GLY A 217 3.63 13.07 8.31
N CYS A 218 2.56 12.32 8.05
CA CYS A 218 2.08 11.93 6.73
C CYS A 218 1.60 13.17 5.96
N PRO A 219 2.16 13.46 4.77
CA PRO A 219 1.75 14.60 3.95
C PRO A 219 0.26 14.57 3.61
N GLU A 220 -0.27 15.67 3.12
CA GLU A 220 -1.63 15.70 2.61
C GLU A 220 -1.74 15.06 1.21
N PRO A 221 -2.96 14.66 0.77
CA PRO A 221 -3.14 13.98 -0.53
C PRO A 221 -2.52 14.69 -1.73
N ALA A 222 -2.58 16.03 -1.79
CA ALA A 222 -2.01 16.80 -2.90
C ALA A 222 -0.48 16.67 -2.98
N VAL A 223 0.21 16.58 -1.84
CA VAL A 223 1.66 16.35 -1.79
C VAL A 223 1.99 14.93 -2.25
N HIS A 224 1.18 13.93 -1.86
CA HIS A 224 1.34 12.56 -2.38
C HIS A 224 1.25 12.52 -3.91
N VAL A 225 0.23 13.16 -4.50
CA VAL A 225 0.08 13.25 -5.95
C VAL A 225 1.29 13.92 -6.60
N ALA A 226 1.74 15.05 -6.06
CA ALA A 226 2.88 15.79 -6.62
C ALA A 226 4.21 14.99 -6.56
N MET A 227 4.49 14.34 -5.43
CA MET A 227 5.67 13.49 -5.26
C MET A 227 5.63 12.28 -6.20
N LEU A 228 4.50 11.59 -6.29
CA LEU A 228 4.35 10.45 -7.19
C LEU A 228 4.46 10.86 -8.65
N ALA A 229 3.92 12.02 -9.05
CA ALA A 229 4.06 12.52 -10.42
C ALA A 229 5.54 12.79 -10.76
N ARG A 230 6.27 13.45 -9.86
CA ARG A 230 7.73 13.70 -10.00
C ARG A 230 8.52 12.41 -10.12
N TRP A 231 8.22 11.40 -9.30
CA TRP A 231 8.91 10.11 -9.35
C TRP A 231 8.50 9.24 -10.54
N ARG A 232 7.24 9.33 -11.00
CA ARG A 232 6.77 8.68 -12.23
C ARG A 232 7.53 9.22 -13.44
N GLU A 233 7.67 10.55 -13.53
CA GLU A 233 8.42 11.19 -14.60
C GLU A 233 9.89 10.75 -14.62
N ARG A 234 10.58 10.86 -13.47
CA ARG A 234 12.02 10.56 -13.38
C ARG A 234 12.33 9.07 -13.45
N TYR A 235 11.62 8.28 -12.65
CA TYR A 235 11.97 6.88 -12.37
C TYR A 235 10.93 5.87 -12.85
N GLY A 236 9.82 6.32 -13.46
CA GLY A 236 8.73 5.43 -13.84
C GLY A 236 8.08 4.78 -12.63
N ALA A 237 7.99 5.51 -11.51
CA ALA A 237 7.33 5.04 -10.31
C ALA A 237 5.82 4.85 -10.50
N GLU A 238 5.32 3.69 -10.09
CA GLU A 238 3.93 3.27 -10.16
C GLU A 238 3.49 2.76 -8.80
N VAL A 239 2.34 3.22 -8.30
CA VAL A 239 1.81 2.71 -7.03
C VAL A 239 1.22 1.31 -7.22
N VAL A 240 1.66 0.39 -6.38
CA VAL A 240 1.23 -1.02 -6.38
C VAL A 240 0.32 -1.28 -5.19
N ALA A 241 0.72 -0.80 -4.01
CA ALA A 241 -0.03 -0.99 -2.79
C ALA A 241 -0.10 0.30 -1.97
N LEU A 242 -1.24 0.50 -1.31
CA LEU A 242 -1.47 1.60 -0.38
C LEU A 242 -2.24 1.07 0.83
N GLY A 243 -1.49 0.71 1.87
CA GLY A 243 -2.04 0.30 3.16
C GLY A 243 -2.54 1.49 3.98
N ALA A 244 -2.80 1.26 5.27
CA ALA A 244 -3.20 2.33 6.19
C ALA A 244 -2.10 3.39 6.42
N ASP A 245 -0.83 2.97 6.39
CA ASP A 245 0.33 3.78 6.77
C ASP A 245 1.55 3.55 5.87
N VAL A 246 1.37 2.82 4.76
CA VAL A 246 2.45 2.38 3.88
C VAL A 246 2.04 2.60 2.43
N ILE A 247 2.98 3.09 1.62
CA ILE A 247 2.88 3.09 0.16
C ILE A 247 4.02 2.27 -0.43
N GLU A 248 3.69 1.46 -1.44
CA GLU A 248 4.64 0.61 -2.16
C GLU A 248 4.61 0.92 -3.65
N LEU A 249 5.79 1.12 -4.20
CA LEU A 249 5.98 1.59 -5.57
C LEU A 249 6.80 0.56 -6.36
N ARG A 250 6.41 0.30 -7.61
CA ARG A 250 7.22 -0.35 -8.64
C ARG A 250 7.95 0.71 -9.45
N ILE A 251 9.23 0.49 -9.74
CA ILE A 251 10.13 1.47 -10.32
C ILE A 251 10.72 0.94 -11.62
N ALA A 252 10.33 1.53 -12.75
CA ALA A 252 10.79 1.09 -14.07
C ALA A 252 12.24 1.51 -14.38
N ARG A 253 12.69 2.66 -13.85
CA ARG A 253 14.01 3.25 -14.08
C ARG A 253 14.65 3.62 -12.73
N PRO A 254 15.12 2.65 -11.95
CA PRO A 254 15.77 2.95 -10.68
C PRO A 254 17.04 3.79 -10.90
N PRO A 255 17.45 4.63 -9.92
CA PRO A 255 18.71 5.36 -10.04
C PRO A 255 19.88 4.38 -10.13
N THR A 256 20.87 4.70 -10.94
CA THR A 256 22.05 3.85 -11.19
C THR A 256 23.34 4.43 -10.64
N ASP A 257 23.31 5.68 -10.16
CA ASP A 257 24.48 6.40 -9.66
C ASP A 257 24.23 7.06 -8.29
N ARG A 258 25.35 7.44 -7.67
CA ARG A 258 25.37 8.04 -6.33
C ARG A 258 24.65 9.37 -6.27
N ASP A 259 24.84 10.27 -7.23
CA ASP A 259 24.29 11.62 -7.13
C ASP A 259 22.76 11.61 -7.27
N ALA A 260 22.24 10.86 -8.24
CA ALA A 260 20.81 10.65 -8.43
C ALA A 260 20.16 9.99 -7.22
N SER A 261 20.79 8.95 -6.66
CA SER A 261 20.28 8.26 -5.47
C SER A 261 20.34 9.13 -4.21
N MET A 262 21.37 9.96 -4.05
CA MET A 262 21.48 10.94 -2.96
C MET A 262 20.40 12.02 -3.04
N ALA A 263 20.10 12.51 -4.25
CA ALA A 263 18.99 13.44 -4.47
C ALA A 263 17.65 12.77 -4.13
N LEU A 264 17.39 11.57 -4.63
CA LEU A 264 16.18 10.80 -4.34
C LEU A 264 16.02 10.53 -2.84
N ALA A 265 17.09 10.14 -2.13
CA ALA A 265 17.04 9.87 -0.71
C ALA A 265 16.59 11.10 0.09
N ARG A 266 17.08 12.30 -0.27
CA ARG A 266 16.64 13.56 0.36
C ARG A 266 15.14 13.80 0.14
N GLU A 267 14.64 13.60 -1.09
CA GLU A 267 13.21 13.71 -1.39
C GLU A 267 12.38 12.70 -0.58
N GLN A 268 12.82 11.44 -0.54
CA GLN A 268 12.12 10.37 0.18
C GLN A 268 12.11 10.59 1.69
N ILE A 269 13.19 11.11 2.28
CA ILE A 269 13.26 11.45 3.70
C ILE A 269 12.32 12.62 4.03
N ALA A 270 12.26 13.65 3.19
CA ALA A 270 11.32 14.76 3.36
C ALA A 270 9.85 14.28 3.35
N TYR A 271 9.56 13.35 2.45
CA TYR A 271 8.25 12.75 2.24
C TYR A 271 7.84 11.75 3.33
N ALA A 272 8.72 10.81 3.67
CA ALA A 272 8.51 9.72 4.60
C ALA A 272 9.66 9.65 5.61
N PRO A 273 9.62 10.47 6.68
CA PRO A 273 10.72 10.57 7.65
C PRO A 273 10.98 9.28 8.43
N GLU A 274 10.00 8.37 8.48
CA GLU A 274 10.14 7.02 9.07
C GLU A 274 11.24 6.16 8.42
N LEU A 275 11.76 6.56 7.25
CA LEU A 275 12.96 5.94 6.69
C LEU A 275 14.16 6.01 7.63
N LEU A 276 14.17 6.98 8.56
CA LEU A 276 15.19 7.19 9.58
C LEU A 276 14.78 6.68 10.97
N ALA A 277 13.61 6.04 11.11
CA ALA A 277 13.03 5.73 12.43
C ALA A 277 13.86 4.76 13.27
N ASP A 278 14.68 3.89 12.66
CA ASP A 278 15.60 3.02 13.40
C ASP A 278 16.80 3.79 14.00
N GLY A 279 16.96 5.07 13.68
CA GLY A 279 18.01 5.94 14.20
C GLY A 279 19.42 5.61 13.69
N THR A 280 19.57 4.54 12.90
CA THR A 280 20.86 4.05 12.42
C THR A 280 21.16 4.50 11.00
N ARG A 281 20.12 4.69 10.18
CA ARG A 281 20.26 5.06 8.77
C ARG A 281 20.55 6.54 8.55
N SER A 282 21.46 6.84 7.63
CA SER A 282 21.76 8.18 7.10
C SER A 282 21.17 8.39 5.70
N ILE A 283 21.27 9.62 5.17
CA ILE A 283 20.92 9.90 3.76
C ILE A 283 21.70 8.98 2.82
N ALA A 284 23.00 8.83 3.04
CA ALA A 284 23.87 8.01 2.20
C ALA A 284 23.52 6.52 2.24
N GLN A 285 23.16 5.98 3.40
CA GLN A 285 22.73 4.57 3.53
C GLN A 285 21.39 4.33 2.84
N ILE A 286 20.44 5.27 2.95
CA ILE A 286 19.18 5.20 2.20
C ILE A 286 19.44 5.29 0.69
N ALA A 287 20.27 6.24 0.25
CA ALA A 287 20.63 6.43 -1.15
C ALA A 287 21.25 5.16 -1.75
N ALA A 288 22.24 4.56 -1.09
CA ALA A 288 22.85 3.31 -1.53
C ALA A 288 21.79 2.20 -1.74
N SER A 289 20.82 2.07 -0.82
CA SER A 289 19.73 1.09 -0.96
C SER A 289 18.74 1.36 -2.10
N ARG A 290 18.85 2.50 -2.79
CA ARG A 290 18.02 2.84 -3.97
C ARG A 290 18.69 2.51 -5.29
N ILE A 291 20.00 2.28 -5.31
CA ILE A 291 20.72 1.92 -6.54
C ILE A 291 20.14 0.62 -7.08
N GLY A 292 19.64 0.66 -8.32
CA GLY A 292 19.05 -0.51 -8.98
C GLY A 292 17.78 -1.06 -8.32
N ALA A 293 17.23 -0.42 -7.28
CA ALA A 293 16.12 -0.96 -6.50
C ALA A 293 14.80 -0.88 -7.29
N PRO A 294 14.20 -2.01 -7.71
CA PRO A 294 13.01 -2.03 -8.56
C PRO A 294 11.72 -1.67 -7.81
N THR A 295 11.79 -1.56 -6.48
CA THR A 295 10.64 -1.19 -5.64
C THR A 295 11.03 -0.31 -4.47
N TRP A 296 10.14 0.59 -4.08
CA TRP A 296 10.29 1.40 -2.87
C TRP A 296 9.11 1.18 -1.93
N THR A 297 9.40 1.08 -0.65
CA THR A 297 8.41 1.08 0.43
C THR A 297 8.65 2.29 1.30
N LEU A 298 7.62 3.11 1.48
CA LEU A 298 7.64 4.34 2.28
C LEU A 298 6.50 4.25 3.29
N ARG A 299 6.73 4.71 4.52
CA ARG A 299 5.79 4.55 5.62
C ARG A 299 5.67 5.80 6.48
N TRP A 300 4.62 5.84 7.29
CA TRP A 300 4.40 6.86 8.32
C TRP A 300 4.02 6.18 9.64
N PRO A 301 4.12 6.87 10.78
CA PRO A 301 3.62 6.35 12.04
C PRO A 301 2.13 6.03 11.93
N ARG A 302 1.72 4.87 12.44
CA ARG A 302 0.30 4.63 12.67
C ARG A 302 -0.14 5.57 13.78
N THR A 303 -1.18 6.36 13.53
CA THR A 303 -1.94 6.93 14.64
C THR A 303 -2.55 5.74 15.39
N SER A 304 -2.10 5.49 16.62
CA SER A 304 -2.79 4.58 17.53
C SER A 304 -4.25 5.04 17.61
N ARG A 305 -5.17 4.22 17.09
CA ARG A 305 -6.58 4.30 17.44
C ARG A 305 -6.82 3.39 18.63
#